data_AF-F4Z1V8-F1
#
_entry.id   AF-F4Z1V8-F1
#
_cell.length_a   1.000
_cell.length_b   1.000
_cell.length_c   1.000
_cell.angle_alpha   90.00
_cell.angle_beta   90.00
_cell.angle_gamma   90.00
#
_symmetry.space_group_name_H-M   'P 1'
#
loop_
_entity.id
_entity.type
_entity.pdbx_description
1 polymer ?
#
loop_
_entity_poly.entity_id
_entity_poly.type
_entity_poly.pdbx_seq_one_letter_code
_entity_poly.pdbx_strand_id
1 'polypeptide(L)'
;AIHYMTREAPQAVIELENYGMPFSRTPEGKIYQRAFGGQSLKFGKGGQAHRCCAVADRTGHSLLHTLYGQLLSYDCNYFVEYFALDLIFEDGKCKGVLALNLEDGTLHRFRAHNTVIATGGYGRAFFSCTSAHTCTGDGSAMVARQGLPIQDLEFVQFHPTGIYGAGCLITEGCRGEGGYLVNSKGERFM
;
A
#
# COMPACT_ATOMS: atom_id res chain seq x y z
N ALA A 1 -16.38 6.98 -1.22
CA ALA A 1 -14.94 6.68 -1.12
C ALA A 1 -14.09 7.54 -2.07
N ILE A 2 -14.22 7.39 -3.40
CA ILE A 2 -13.33 8.03 -4.40
C ILE A 2 -13.26 9.56 -4.26
N HIS A 3 -14.41 10.25 -4.19
CA HIS A 3 -14.45 11.71 -4.02
C HIS A 3 -13.61 12.17 -2.82
N TYR A 4 -13.86 11.62 -1.63
CA TYR A 4 -13.13 11.95 -0.41
C TYR A 4 -11.62 11.75 -0.60
N MET A 5 -11.19 10.56 -1.04
CA MET A 5 -9.78 10.26 -1.28
C MET A 5 -9.12 11.27 -2.24
N THR A 6 -9.75 11.57 -3.37
CA THR A 6 -9.18 12.51 -4.36
C THR A 6 -9.17 13.96 -3.90
N ARG A 7 -10.15 14.37 -3.09
CA ARG A 7 -10.23 15.72 -2.52
C ARG A 7 -9.18 15.95 -1.44
N GLU A 8 -8.96 14.96 -0.58
CA GLU A 8 -7.99 15.05 0.53
C GLU A 8 -6.53 14.84 0.10
N ALA A 9 -6.28 14.20 -1.06
CA ALA A 9 -4.94 13.84 -1.50
C ALA A 9 -3.91 14.99 -1.50
N PRO A 10 -4.22 16.24 -1.93
CA PRO A 10 -3.26 17.33 -1.86
C PRO A 10 -2.79 17.61 -0.42
N GLN A 11 -3.72 17.68 0.53
CA GLN A 11 -3.40 17.97 1.92
C GLN A 11 -2.62 16.83 2.57
N ALA A 12 -3.00 15.58 2.29
CA ALA A 12 -2.30 14.39 2.80
C ALA A 12 -0.85 14.31 2.29
N VAL A 13 -0.59 14.65 1.02
CA VAL A 13 0.78 14.65 0.48
C VAL A 13 1.62 15.79 1.05
N ILE A 14 1.03 16.97 1.23
CA ILE A 14 1.71 18.11 1.89
C ILE A 14 2.04 17.77 3.34
N GLU A 15 1.14 17.07 4.05
CA GLU A 15 1.40 16.61 5.41
C GLU A 15 2.63 15.68 5.48
N LEU A 16 2.75 14.72 4.55
CA LEU A 16 3.94 13.85 4.48
C LEU A 16 5.23 14.65 4.19
N GLU A 17 5.16 15.64 3.33
CA GLU A 17 6.32 16.51 3.06
C GLU A 17 6.71 17.34 4.28
N ASN A 18 5.73 17.84 5.04
CA ASN A 18 5.95 18.54 6.31
C ASN A 18 6.50 17.61 7.42
N TYR A 19 6.20 16.31 7.39
CA TYR A 19 6.86 15.31 8.24
C TYR A 19 8.32 15.04 7.82
N GLY A 20 8.78 15.62 6.72
CA GLY A 20 10.15 15.49 6.23
C GLY A 20 10.32 14.43 5.14
N MET A 21 9.24 13.96 4.51
CA MET A 21 9.35 13.00 3.40
C MET A 21 10.18 13.61 2.24
N PRO A 22 11.29 12.97 1.82
CA PRO A 22 12.26 13.57 0.91
C PRO A 22 11.84 13.49 -0.56
N PHE A 23 10.69 14.06 -0.92
CA PHE A 23 10.22 14.12 -2.30
C PHE A 23 11.28 14.69 -3.24
N SER A 24 11.39 14.09 -4.44
CA SER A 24 12.15 14.68 -5.54
C SER A 24 11.58 16.06 -5.85
N ARG A 25 12.42 16.96 -6.37
CA ARG A 25 12.06 18.37 -6.53
C ARG A 25 12.04 18.83 -7.98
N THR A 26 11.14 19.75 -8.31
CA THR A 26 11.20 20.54 -9.54
C THR A 26 12.27 21.64 -9.40
N PRO A 27 12.65 22.33 -10.50
CA PRO A 27 13.57 23.47 -10.43
C PRO A 27 13.10 24.60 -9.48
N GLU A 28 11.79 24.71 -9.25
CA GLU A 28 11.18 25.69 -8.35
C GLU A 28 11.15 25.23 -6.88
N GLY A 29 11.76 24.07 -6.56
CA GLY A 29 11.79 23.51 -5.20
C GLY A 29 10.49 22.84 -4.75
N LYS A 30 9.50 22.69 -5.64
CA LYS A 30 8.23 22.00 -5.35
C LYS A 30 8.37 20.50 -5.49
N ILE A 31 7.39 19.74 -4.99
CA ILE A 31 7.31 18.29 -5.16
C ILE A 31 7.23 17.94 -6.66
N TYR A 32 8.18 17.13 -7.13
CA TYR A 32 8.17 16.57 -8.47
C TYR A 32 7.03 15.56 -8.64
N GLN A 33 6.39 15.60 -9.80
CA GLN A 33 5.30 14.72 -10.18
C GLN A 33 5.55 14.13 -11.56
N ARG A 34 5.36 12.81 -11.70
CA ARG A 34 5.49 12.09 -12.98
C ARG A 34 4.15 11.69 -13.58
N ALA A 35 4.17 11.31 -14.86
CA ALA A 35 3.06 10.63 -15.50
C ALA A 35 2.88 9.21 -14.94
N PHE A 36 1.65 8.69 -14.98
CA PHE A 36 1.30 7.33 -14.57
C PHE A 36 0.05 6.87 -15.34
N GLY A 37 -0.23 5.57 -15.38
CA GLY A 37 -1.32 5.00 -16.17
C GLY A 37 -2.70 5.51 -15.76
N GLY A 38 -3.59 5.69 -16.76
CA GLY A 38 -4.99 6.08 -16.53
C GLY A 38 -5.20 7.51 -15.99
N GLN A 39 -4.17 8.35 -16.03
CA GLN A 39 -4.22 9.70 -15.48
C GLN A 39 -4.40 10.77 -16.57
N SER A 40 -5.58 11.40 -16.64
CA SER A 40 -5.87 12.43 -17.65
C SER A 40 -6.24 13.81 -17.08
N LEU A 41 -6.01 14.87 -17.84
CA LEU A 41 -6.56 16.21 -17.56
C LEU A 41 -8.00 16.36 -18.07
N LYS A 42 -8.75 17.35 -17.55
CA LYS A 42 -10.07 17.77 -18.05
C LYS A 42 -11.05 16.60 -18.29
N PHE A 43 -11.26 15.74 -17.29
CA PHE A 43 -12.17 14.58 -17.35
C PHE A 43 -11.95 13.68 -18.58
N GLY A 44 -10.68 13.35 -18.89
CA GLY A 44 -10.33 12.47 -20.01
C GLY A 44 -10.01 13.18 -21.32
N LYS A 45 -10.30 14.49 -21.43
CA LYS A 45 -10.22 15.22 -22.70
C LYS A 45 -8.95 16.05 -22.87
N GLY A 46 -8.12 16.16 -21.83
CA GLY A 46 -6.98 17.08 -21.78
C GLY A 46 -5.61 16.42 -21.94
N GLY A 47 -5.54 15.17 -22.39
CA GLY A 47 -4.29 14.43 -22.49
C GLY A 47 -3.75 13.96 -21.13
N GLN A 48 -2.49 13.51 -21.12
CA GLN A 48 -1.82 12.89 -19.98
C GLN A 48 -1.61 13.90 -18.83
N ALA A 49 -1.95 13.49 -17.62
CA ALA A 49 -1.65 14.24 -16.40
C ALA A 49 -0.32 13.82 -15.77
N HIS A 50 0.28 14.74 -15.03
CA HIS A 50 1.48 14.52 -14.23
C HIS A 50 1.14 14.84 -12.78
N ARG A 51 0.73 13.83 -12.00
CA ARG A 51 0.29 14.03 -10.60
C ARG A 51 0.73 12.92 -9.65
N CYS A 52 1.58 12.00 -10.09
CA CYS A 52 2.18 11.00 -9.21
C CYS A 52 3.42 11.60 -8.53
N CYS A 53 3.25 12.11 -7.31
CA CYS A 53 4.35 12.62 -6.49
C CYS A 53 5.32 11.48 -6.15
N ALA A 54 6.63 11.72 -6.26
CA ALA A 54 7.61 10.63 -6.14
C ALA A 54 8.89 11.01 -5.40
N VAL A 55 9.50 10.02 -4.76
CA VAL A 55 10.88 10.05 -4.26
C VAL A 55 11.69 9.12 -5.14
N ALA A 56 12.16 9.62 -6.28
CA ALA A 56 12.67 8.79 -7.36
C ALA A 56 11.73 7.57 -7.57
N ASP A 57 12.25 6.36 -7.63
CA ASP A 57 11.54 5.08 -7.71
C ASP A 57 11.36 4.38 -6.34
N ARG A 58 11.60 5.09 -5.23
CA ARG A 58 11.60 4.57 -3.84
C ARG A 58 10.60 5.28 -2.93
N THR A 59 9.50 5.77 -3.49
CA THR A 59 8.45 6.50 -2.74
C THR A 59 7.93 5.70 -1.55
N GLY A 60 7.65 4.41 -1.73
CA GLY A 60 7.14 3.55 -0.63
C GLY A 60 8.13 3.40 0.52
N HIS A 61 9.42 3.22 0.22
CA HIS A 61 10.48 3.17 1.23
C HIS A 61 10.53 4.47 2.05
N SER A 62 10.59 5.60 1.35
CA SER A 62 10.69 6.92 2.01
C SER A 62 9.44 7.24 2.83
N LEU A 63 8.26 6.90 2.32
CA LEU A 63 6.98 7.07 3.03
C LEU A 63 6.97 6.27 4.33
N LEU A 64 7.33 4.99 4.28
CA LEU A 64 7.30 4.12 5.46
C LEU A 64 8.31 4.58 6.52
N HIS A 65 9.53 4.93 6.13
CA HIS A 65 10.53 5.46 7.06
C HIS A 65 10.12 6.81 7.66
N THR A 66 9.53 7.70 6.86
CA THR A 66 9.06 9.01 7.36
C THR A 66 7.96 8.82 8.40
N LEU A 67 6.96 7.99 8.08
CA LEU A 67 5.87 7.71 9.02
C LEU A 67 6.37 6.99 10.28
N TYR A 68 7.27 6.02 10.15
CA TYR A 68 7.87 5.35 11.30
C TYR A 68 8.64 6.35 12.19
N GLY A 69 9.41 7.27 11.59
CA GLY A 69 10.08 8.34 12.34
C GLY A 69 9.09 9.27 13.05
N GLN A 70 8.03 9.69 12.36
CA GLN A 70 7.00 10.55 12.94
C GLN A 70 6.26 9.87 14.10
N LEU A 71 6.01 8.57 13.98
CA LEU A 71 5.39 7.74 14.99
C LEU A 71 6.16 7.74 16.32
N LEU A 72 7.50 7.83 16.29
CA LEU A 72 8.34 7.90 17.49
C LEU A 72 8.15 9.19 18.32
N SER A 73 7.50 10.22 17.76
CA SER A 73 7.16 11.44 18.49
C SER A 73 5.92 11.31 19.37
N TYR A 74 5.22 10.18 19.30
CA TYR A 74 4.00 9.89 20.06
C TYR A 74 4.22 8.76 21.07
N ASP A 75 3.42 8.76 22.13
CA ASP A 75 3.41 7.70 23.15
C ASP A 75 2.56 6.49 22.69
N CYS A 76 3.01 5.85 21.61
CA CYS A 76 2.37 4.65 21.08
C CYS A 76 3.06 3.40 21.64
N ASN A 77 2.27 2.44 22.11
CA ASN A 77 2.78 1.14 22.54
C ASN A 77 2.92 0.22 21.32
N TYR A 78 4.16 -0.13 20.97
CA TYR A 78 4.47 -1.04 19.88
C TYR A 78 4.67 -2.46 20.41
N PHE A 79 3.92 -3.40 19.85
CA PHE A 79 4.11 -4.83 20.05
C PHE A 79 4.67 -5.40 18.75
N VAL A 80 5.97 -5.20 18.56
CA VAL A 80 6.71 -5.59 17.35
C VAL A 80 6.88 -7.11 17.34
N GLU A 81 6.76 -7.72 16.16
CA GLU A 81 6.80 -9.19 16.00
C GLU A 81 5.73 -9.95 16.82
N TYR A 82 4.54 -9.37 16.90
CA TYR A 82 3.32 -10.06 17.36
C TYR A 82 2.48 -10.48 16.16
N PHE A 83 2.13 -11.77 16.10
CA PHE A 83 1.27 -12.32 15.06
C PHE A 83 -0.19 -12.39 15.53
N ALA A 84 -1.05 -11.53 14.99
CA ALA A 84 -2.48 -11.53 15.31
C ALA A 84 -3.15 -12.81 14.76
N LEU A 85 -3.80 -13.57 15.64
CA LEU A 85 -4.43 -14.86 15.33
C LEU A 85 -5.90 -14.71 15.00
N ASP A 86 -6.65 -14.00 15.84
CA ASP A 86 -8.09 -13.78 15.63
C ASP A 86 -8.61 -12.53 16.34
N LEU A 87 -9.78 -12.07 15.89
CA LEU A 87 -10.54 -11.02 16.56
C LEU A 87 -11.29 -11.61 17.76
N ILE A 88 -11.40 -10.84 18.83
CA ILE A 88 -12.21 -11.21 20.00
C ILE A 88 -13.59 -10.58 19.82
N PHE A 89 -14.64 -11.38 19.62
CA PHE A 89 -16.01 -10.90 19.52
C PHE A 89 -16.83 -11.24 20.77
N GLU A 90 -17.63 -10.27 21.21
CA GLU A 90 -18.61 -10.41 22.28
C GLU A 90 -19.85 -9.57 21.92
N ASP A 91 -21.04 -10.17 21.96
CA ASP A 91 -22.31 -9.52 21.60
C ASP A 91 -22.28 -8.81 20.23
N GLY A 92 -21.68 -9.47 19.23
CA GLY A 92 -21.56 -8.94 17.87
C GLY A 92 -20.60 -7.75 17.73
N LYS A 93 -19.80 -7.44 18.76
CA LYS A 93 -18.84 -6.33 18.76
C LYS A 93 -17.41 -6.86 18.89
N CYS A 94 -16.51 -6.31 18.10
CA CYS A 94 -15.08 -6.55 18.26
C CYS A 94 -14.60 -5.89 19.57
N LYS A 95 -13.90 -6.67 20.40
CA LYS A 95 -13.35 -6.28 21.71
C LYS A 95 -11.82 -6.28 21.73
N GLY A 96 -11.18 -6.52 20.59
CA GLY A 96 -9.73 -6.61 20.49
C GLY A 96 -9.24 -7.80 19.67
N VAL A 97 -8.01 -8.22 19.93
CA VAL A 97 -7.34 -9.31 19.21
C VAL A 97 -6.62 -10.28 20.15
N LEU A 98 -6.59 -11.56 19.76
CA LEU A 98 -5.66 -12.55 20.29
C LEU A 98 -4.42 -12.57 19.39
N ALA A 99 -3.22 -12.53 19.98
CA ALA A 99 -1.97 -12.57 19.24
C ALA A 99 -0.93 -13.48 19.91
N LEU A 100 -0.01 -13.98 19.10
CA LEU A 100 1.17 -14.73 19.50
C LEU A 100 2.39 -13.79 19.51
N ASN A 101 3.10 -13.69 20.62
CA ASN A 101 4.43 -13.08 20.64
C ASN A 101 5.42 -14.06 19.99
N LEU A 102 6.06 -13.64 18.90
CA LEU A 102 7.00 -14.50 18.17
C LEU A 102 8.35 -14.64 18.88
N GLU A 103 8.71 -13.71 19.78
CA GLU A 103 9.97 -13.75 20.51
C GLU A 103 9.98 -14.83 21.60
N ASP A 104 8.89 -14.95 22.37
CA ASP A 104 8.81 -15.83 23.54
C ASP A 104 7.72 -16.92 23.46
N GLY A 105 6.89 -16.92 22.41
CA GLY A 105 5.82 -17.89 22.19
C GLY A 105 4.58 -17.70 23.07
N THR A 106 4.47 -16.61 23.83
CA THR A 106 3.33 -16.35 24.71
C THR A 106 2.11 -15.83 23.94
N LEU A 107 0.91 -16.14 24.46
CA LEU A 107 -0.36 -15.64 23.93
C LEU A 107 -0.81 -14.39 24.68
N HIS A 108 -1.21 -13.37 23.92
CA HIS A 108 -1.64 -12.08 24.44
C HIS A 108 -3.04 -11.73 23.95
N ARG A 109 -3.86 -11.20 24.85
CA ARG A 109 -5.18 -10.62 24.52
C ARG A 109 -5.10 -9.12 24.63
N PHE A 110 -5.14 -8.43 23.50
CA PHE A 110 -5.20 -6.98 23.43
C PHE A 110 -6.67 -6.56 23.45
N ARG A 111 -7.16 -6.07 24.58
CA ARG A 111 -8.53 -5.55 24.69
C ARG A 111 -8.57 -4.07 24.33
N ALA A 112 -9.51 -3.68 23.49
CA ALA A 112 -9.69 -2.28 23.09
C ALA A 112 -11.15 -1.96 22.79
N HIS A 113 -11.53 -0.69 22.95
CA HIS A 113 -12.86 -0.20 22.55
C HIS A 113 -13.05 -0.19 21.04
N ASN A 114 -11.98 0.02 20.29
CA ASN A 114 -11.95 0.00 18.84
C ASN A 114 -10.71 -0.76 18.37
N THR A 115 -10.85 -1.52 17.28
CA THR A 115 -9.76 -2.29 16.65
C THR A 115 -9.70 -1.92 15.18
N VAL A 116 -8.52 -1.55 14.70
CA VAL A 116 -8.27 -1.20 13.29
C VAL A 116 -7.44 -2.32 12.65
N ILE A 117 -7.91 -2.86 11.53
CA ILE A 117 -7.19 -3.87 10.76
C ILE A 117 -6.49 -3.16 9.59
N ALA A 118 -5.16 -3.26 9.55
CA ALA A 118 -4.31 -2.67 8.50
C ALA A 118 -3.24 -3.67 8.00
N THR A 119 -3.62 -4.94 7.85
CA THR A 119 -2.71 -6.10 7.64
C THR A 119 -2.24 -6.32 6.20
N GLY A 120 -2.47 -5.36 5.29
CA GLY A 120 -2.09 -5.51 3.88
C GLY A 120 -2.95 -6.50 3.08
N GLY A 121 -2.44 -6.92 1.92
CA GLY A 121 -3.13 -7.81 0.96
C GLY A 121 -2.70 -9.28 1.03
N TYR A 122 -3.15 -10.07 0.04
CA TYR A 122 -3.01 -11.54 0.01
C TYR A 122 -2.33 -12.08 -1.26
N GLY A 123 -1.44 -11.31 -1.90
CA GLY A 123 -0.83 -11.70 -3.18
C GLY A 123 -0.06 -13.03 -3.15
N ARG A 124 0.31 -13.56 -1.97
CA ARG A 124 0.91 -14.88 -1.82
C ARG A 124 -0.03 -16.06 -2.04
N ALA A 125 -1.31 -15.82 -2.31
CA ALA A 125 -2.21 -16.81 -2.86
C ALA A 125 -1.83 -17.26 -4.30
N PHE A 126 -0.99 -16.48 -5.00
CA PHE A 126 -0.54 -16.76 -6.36
C PHE A 126 0.88 -17.32 -6.38
N PHE A 127 1.15 -18.20 -7.35
CA PHE A 127 2.47 -18.83 -7.53
C PHE A 127 3.58 -17.81 -7.80
N SER A 128 3.31 -16.81 -8.65
CA SER A 128 4.21 -15.71 -8.97
C SER A 128 3.52 -14.39 -8.68
N CYS A 129 4.12 -13.58 -7.80
CA CYS A 129 3.60 -12.27 -7.42
C CYS A 129 4.74 -11.30 -7.05
N THR A 130 4.46 -10.00 -7.12
CA THR A 130 5.38 -8.94 -6.66
C THR A 130 5.37 -8.76 -5.15
N SER A 131 4.40 -9.39 -4.47
CA SER A 131 4.16 -9.23 -3.04
C SER A 131 5.27 -9.84 -2.19
N ALA A 132 5.52 -9.24 -1.03
CA ALA A 132 6.39 -9.82 -0.03
C ALA A 132 5.87 -11.21 0.40
N HIS A 133 6.74 -12.03 0.99
CA HIS A 133 6.35 -13.31 1.57
C HIS A 133 5.31 -13.18 2.69
N THR A 134 5.25 -12.00 3.32
CA THR A 134 4.34 -11.66 4.42
C THR A 134 2.97 -11.15 3.97
N CYS A 135 2.66 -11.09 2.66
CA CYS A 135 1.35 -10.67 2.17
C CYS A 135 0.38 -11.86 2.04
N THR A 136 -0.08 -12.38 3.19
CA THR A 136 -0.84 -13.64 3.32
C THR A 136 -2.32 -13.47 3.60
N GLY A 137 -2.83 -12.23 3.72
CA GLY A 137 -4.27 -11.98 3.91
C GLY A 137 -4.79 -12.23 5.33
N ASP A 138 -3.91 -12.17 6.34
CA ASP A 138 -4.21 -12.58 7.71
C ASP A 138 -5.43 -11.86 8.30
N GLY A 139 -5.53 -10.53 8.13
CA GLY A 139 -6.68 -9.76 8.61
C GLY A 139 -7.99 -10.07 7.89
N SER A 140 -7.95 -10.28 6.58
CA SER A 140 -9.14 -10.73 5.82
C SER A 140 -9.62 -12.10 6.32
N ALA A 141 -8.68 -13.00 6.63
CA ALA A 141 -8.99 -14.30 7.19
C ALA A 141 -9.55 -14.20 8.62
N MET A 142 -9.02 -13.32 9.46
CA MET A 142 -9.58 -13.04 10.79
C MET A 142 -11.03 -12.53 10.69
N VAL A 143 -11.31 -11.60 9.77
CA VAL A 143 -12.69 -11.11 9.52
C VAL A 143 -13.61 -12.24 9.07
N ALA A 144 -13.16 -13.06 8.10
CA ALA A 144 -13.95 -14.17 7.57
C ALA A 144 -14.27 -15.22 8.65
N ARG A 145 -13.34 -15.51 9.57
CA ARG A 145 -13.56 -16.45 10.69
C ARG A 145 -14.63 -15.98 11.67
N GLN A 146 -14.86 -14.67 11.77
CA GLN A 146 -15.96 -14.10 12.55
C GLN A 146 -17.31 -14.12 11.81
N GLY A 147 -17.37 -14.78 10.63
CA GLY A 147 -18.57 -14.83 9.81
C GLY A 147 -18.94 -13.49 9.16
N LEU A 148 -18.02 -12.52 9.17
CA LEU A 148 -18.22 -11.22 8.53
C LEU A 148 -17.88 -11.28 7.04
N PRO A 149 -18.60 -10.52 6.20
CA PRO A 149 -18.35 -10.52 4.77
C PRO A 149 -17.03 -9.81 4.44
N ILE A 150 -16.37 -10.34 3.41
CA ILE A 150 -15.27 -9.71 2.69
C ILE A 150 -15.76 -9.46 1.26
N GLN A 151 -15.29 -8.38 0.62
CA GLN A 151 -15.87 -7.88 -0.63
C GLN A 151 -14.84 -7.91 -1.76
N ASP A 152 -15.31 -8.18 -2.99
CA ASP A 152 -14.59 -7.98 -4.25
C ASP A 152 -13.26 -8.76 -4.37
N LEU A 153 -13.16 -9.94 -3.72
CA LEU A 153 -11.94 -10.77 -3.73
C LEU A 153 -11.61 -11.36 -5.11
N GLU A 154 -12.57 -11.43 -6.02
CA GLU A 154 -12.35 -11.86 -7.40
C GLU A 154 -11.55 -10.84 -8.22
N PHE A 155 -11.47 -9.58 -7.78
CA PHE A 155 -10.78 -8.51 -8.50
C PHE A 155 -9.30 -8.43 -8.13
N VAL A 156 -8.48 -9.26 -8.78
CA VAL A 156 -7.02 -9.29 -8.57
C VAL A 156 -6.29 -8.47 -9.65
N GLN A 157 -5.44 -7.54 -9.21
CA GLN A 157 -4.61 -6.74 -10.11
C GLN A 157 -3.33 -7.48 -10.48
N PHE A 158 -3.09 -7.64 -11.78
CA PHE A 158 -1.82 -8.09 -12.34
C PHE A 158 -1.04 -6.88 -12.87
N HIS A 159 0.07 -6.54 -12.20
CA HIS A 159 0.90 -5.42 -12.66
C HIS A 159 1.58 -5.79 -13.99
N PRO A 160 1.57 -4.91 -15.02
CA PRO A 160 2.06 -5.26 -16.36
C PRO A 160 3.53 -5.69 -16.42
N THR A 161 4.37 -5.18 -15.51
CA THR A 161 5.83 -5.32 -15.55
C THR A 161 6.41 -5.89 -14.26
N GLY A 162 6.07 -7.12 -13.92
CA GLY A 162 6.89 -7.95 -13.02
C GLY A 162 8.09 -8.54 -13.79
N ILE A 163 9.28 -8.55 -13.20
CA ILE A 163 10.47 -9.08 -13.88
C ILE A 163 10.32 -10.59 -14.12
N TYR A 164 10.71 -11.04 -15.31
CA TYR A 164 10.64 -12.44 -15.69
C TYR A 164 11.48 -13.33 -14.74
N GLY A 165 10.94 -14.50 -14.38
CA GLY A 165 11.57 -15.42 -13.44
C GLY A 165 11.38 -15.03 -11.97
N ALA A 166 11.94 -13.89 -11.56
CA ALA A 166 11.96 -13.51 -10.14
C ALA A 166 10.66 -12.86 -9.62
N GLY A 167 9.87 -12.23 -10.48
CA GLY A 167 8.59 -11.61 -10.11
C GLY A 167 8.68 -10.25 -9.40
N CYS A 168 9.89 -9.74 -9.10
CA CYS A 168 10.09 -8.39 -8.56
C CYS A 168 9.44 -7.30 -9.43
N LEU A 169 8.82 -6.32 -8.80
CA LEU A 169 8.17 -5.20 -9.47
C LEU A 169 9.18 -4.33 -10.23
N ILE A 170 8.90 -4.04 -11.50
CA ILE A 170 9.48 -2.92 -12.23
C ILE A 170 8.39 -1.84 -12.34
N THR A 171 8.67 -0.67 -11.75
CA THR A 171 7.67 0.39 -11.59
C THR A 171 7.02 0.81 -12.91
N GLU A 172 5.72 1.07 -12.88
CA GLU A 172 5.04 1.74 -13.99
C GLU A 172 5.60 3.15 -14.26
N GLY A 173 6.30 3.74 -13.29
CA GLY A 173 7.09 4.96 -13.48
C GLY A 173 8.06 4.85 -14.66
N CYS A 174 8.61 3.68 -14.98
CA CYS A 174 9.45 3.50 -16.17
C CYS A 174 8.72 3.90 -17.46
N ARG A 175 7.43 3.57 -17.57
CA ARG A 175 6.58 3.95 -18.69
C ARG A 175 6.13 5.40 -18.59
N GLY A 176 5.91 5.89 -17.36
CA GLY A 176 5.68 7.31 -17.08
C GLY A 176 6.82 8.22 -17.53
N GLU A 177 8.07 7.76 -17.43
CA GLU A 177 9.27 8.47 -17.92
C GLU A 177 9.59 8.22 -19.41
N GLY A 178 8.68 7.59 -20.16
CA GLY A 178 8.82 7.41 -21.61
C GLY A 178 9.26 6.01 -22.07
N GLY A 179 9.50 5.07 -21.15
CA GLY A 179 9.65 3.65 -21.52
C GLY A 179 8.38 3.08 -22.15
N TYR A 180 8.52 2.03 -22.95
CA TYR A 180 7.40 1.37 -23.62
C TYR A 180 7.65 -0.13 -23.77
N LEU A 181 6.57 -0.88 -23.99
CA LEU A 181 6.64 -2.34 -24.17
C LEU A 181 6.87 -2.66 -25.64
N VAL A 182 7.75 -3.64 -25.90
CA VAL A 182 8.02 -4.16 -27.24
C VAL A 182 7.82 -5.67 -27.27
N ASN A 183 7.34 -6.19 -28.41
CA ASN A 183 7.26 -7.63 -28.64
C ASN A 183 8.58 -8.18 -29.24
N SER A 184 8.62 -9.49 -29.52
CA SER A 184 9.81 -10.15 -30.10
C SER A 184 10.22 -9.64 -31.48
N LYS A 185 9.37 -8.86 -32.15
CA LYS A 185 9.65 -8.23 -33.46
C LYS A 185 10.13 -6.77 -33.33
N GLY A 186 10.26 -6.25 -32.11
CA GLY A 186 10.62 -4.85 -31.85
C GLY A 186 9.47 -3.86 -32.02
N GLU A 187 8.24 -4.33 -32.18
CA GLU A 187 7.07 -3.47 -32.33
C GLU A 187 6.56 -2.99 -30.97
N ARG A 188 6.28 -1.68 -30.87
CA ARG A 188 5.55 -1.09 -29.75
C ARG A 188 4.05 -1.38 -29.92
N PHE A 189 3.55 -2.39 -29.21
CA PHE A 189 2.20 -2.94 -29.40
C PHE A 189 1.10 -2.22 -28.59
N MET A 190 1.46 -1.24 -27.76
CA MET A 190 0.54 -0.38 -27.00
C MET A 190 0.55 1.04 -27.57
#